data_AF-A0A2A8D0D2-F1
#
_entry.id   AF-A0A2A8D0D2-F1
#
_cell.length_a   1.000
_cell.length_b   1.000
_cell.length_c   1.000
_cell.angle_alpha   90.00
_cell.angle_beta   90.00
_cell.angle_gamma   90.00
#
_symmetry.space_group_name_H-M   'P 1'
#
loop_
_entity.id
_entity.type
_entity.pdbx_description
1 polymer ?
#
loop_
_entity_poly.entity_id
_entity_poly.type
_entity_poly.pdbx_seq_one_letter_code
_entity_poly.pdbx_strand_id
1 'polypeptide(L)'
;MSTGRPDFASICARLFPRKTSAMYAVVAVPLNRPEVRDFLQSAADHEEARGTLVEVIGQRPTRDAMDAWARSLDELPTHVAPEDAIGPLLSIDSPHTHLRRVPTDRLIPSHFLDDPDFISLNLGGWTPIYFGVVGVGDSNMLGSDAPDPFLQHAETLTRYGKNIAAFGAEREHVVERVQEELDAPLTAIIGGIVRLNALDRETGFAPEQQIPLLVAAIDDRQSLRTADGIPIPQPLLCDALLDRLVRVEQSRRDVAARGDEDAVERHAVQQQKWAAEYDVHIILKGEYVAGRHRRSTICLVPSLGIVIKQPGPEPFHDINLGARTYDGKPENWPVLEKNGAVVTPRGRVRIVLEENVVPRLHAAFNHDVRFSALLGFIIEDHVPGPTLQEYIENDSSRMTEDLYRRVLTTQHVCEALGVNNPDWHSANFIVNEETGDLMHIDWGAARPLPEGDRTEADRDQRIEQVRNFAYSFHDDAIAEQVQDLHEKITSAPEHMRSIRQSAENLAANV
;
A
#
# COMPACT_ATOMS: atom_id res chain seq x y z
N MET A 1 22.99 7.38 35.88
CA MET A 1 22.09 6.22 36.13
C MET A 1 21.21 6.10 34.90
N SER A 2 21.43 5.06 34.09
CA SER A 2 20.65 4.81 32.88
C SER A 2 19.21 4.50 33.28
N THR A 3 18.26 5.36 32.89
CA THR A 3 16.84 5.05 32.97
C THR A 3 16.57 3.96 31.94
N GLY A 4 16.62 2.70 32.40
CA GLY A 4 16.32 1.53 31.59
C GLY A 4 14.86 1.55 31.13
N ARG A 5 14.56 2.33 30.10
CA ARG A 5 13.31 2.22 29.36
C ARG A 5 13.38 0.91 28.56
N PRO A 6 12.37 0.03 28.67
CA PRO A 6 12.37 -1.22 27.92
C PRO A 6 12.41 -0.91 26.41
N ASP A 7 13.35 -1.54 25.73
CA ASP A 7 13.47 -1.51 24.27
C ASP A 7 12.18 -2.04 23.62
N PHE A 8 11.79 -1.44 22.50
CA PHE A 8 10.63 -1.79 21.67
C PHE A 8 10.51 -3.31 21.43
N ALA A 9 11.62 -4.00 21.16
CA ALA A 9 11.65 -5.45 20.99
C ALA A 9 11.26 -6.21 22.27
N SER A 10 11.59 -5.68 23.46
CA SER A 10 11.22 -6.27 24.75
C SER A 10 9.74 -6.10 25.10
N ILE A 11 9.09 -5.03 24.64
CA ILE A 11 7.65 -4.81 24.79
C ILE A 11 6.89 -5.76 23.86
N CYS A 12 7.27 -5.79 22.58
CA CYS A 12 6.67 -6.68 21.58
C CYS A 12 6.79 -8.17 21.96
N ALA A 13 7.96 -8.61 22.45
CA ALA A 13 8.17 -9.98 22.88
C ALA A 13 7.32 -10.38 24.11
N ARG A 14 6.98 -9.42 24.98
CA ARG A 14 6.09 -9.64 26.14
C ARG A 14 4.62 -9.70 25.77
N LEU A 15 4.18 -8.84 24.84
CA LEU A 15 2.78 -8.75 24.43
C LEU A 15 2.39 -9.85 23.44
N PHE A 16 3.33 -10.32 22.62
CA PHE A 16 3.09 -11.34 21.59
C PHE A 16 4.05 -12.54 21.73
N PRO A 17 4.04 -13.28 22.86
CA PRO A 17 4.92 -14.42 23.05
C PRO A 17 4.45 -15.59 22.16
N ARG A 18 4.91 -15.64 20.90
CA ARG A 18 4.71 -16.83 20.07
C ARG A 18 5.87 -17.80 20.28
N LYS A 19 5.55 -19.02 20.71
CA LYS A 19 6.44 -20.18 20.58
C LYS A 19 6.37 -20.68 19.13
N THR A 20 6.86 -19.91 18.16
CA THR A 20 7.04 -20.45 16.80
C THR A 20 8.38 -21.18 16.72
N SER A 21 8.37 -22.38 16.12
CA SER A 21 9.60 -23.04 15.64
C SER A 21 10.00 -22.53 14.26
N ALA A 22 9.14 -21.74 13.61
CA ALA A 22 9.35 -21.24 12.26
C ALA A 22 10.58 -20.32 12.18
N MET A 23 11.30 -20.47 11.07
CA MET A 23 12.40 -19.62 10.66
C MET A 23 11.91 -18.76 9.50
N TYR A 24 12.05 -17.45 9.64
CA TYR A 24 11.61 -16.47 8.65
C TYR A 24 12.76 -16.09 7.73
N ALA A 25 12.42 -15.89 6.45
CA ALA A 25 13.32 -15.43 5.41
C ALA A 25 12.58 -14.46 4.49
N VAL A 26 13.32 -13.54 3.88
CA VAL A 26 12.81 -12.83 2.70
C VAL A 26 13.10 -13.70 1.49
N VAL A 27 12.06 -13.97 0.70
CA VAL A 27 12.17 -14.76 -0.52
C VAL A 27 11.69 -13.98 -1.73
N ALA A 28 12.26 -14.33 -2.88
CA ALA A 28 11.79 -13.91 -4.19
C ALA A 28 11.47 -15.16 -5.02
N VAL A 29 10.29 -15.19 -5.63
CA VAL A 29 9.81 -16.32 -6.45
C VAL A 29 9.41 -15.78 -7.83
N PRO A 30 10.11 -16.14 -8.92
CA PRO A 30 9.71 -15.76 -10.26
C PRO A 30 8.42 -16.50 -10.65
N LEU A 31 7.34 -15.75 -10.88
CA LEU A 31 6.01 -16.31 -11.14
C LEU A 31 5.81 -16.77 -12.59
N ASN A 32 6.66 -16.30 -13.49
CA ASN A 32 6.64 -16.64 -14.92
C ASN A 32 7.27 -18.01 -15.24
N ARG A 33 7.77 -18.75 -14.24
CA ARG A 33 8.27 -20.12 -14.45
C ARG A 33 7.09 -21.04 -14.74
N PRO A 34 7.13 -21.88 -15.78
CA PRO A 34 6.00 -22.76 -16.16
C PRO A 34 5.47 -23.57 -14.98
N GLU A 35 6.36 -24.16 -14.18
CA GLU A 35 6.00 -25.00 -13.04
C GLU A 35 5.28 -24.21 -11.93
N VAL A 36 5.71 -22.98 -11.68
CA VAL A 36 5.06 -22.07 -10.70
C VAL A 36 3.71 -21.61 -11.24
N ARG A 37 3.67 -21.19 -12.50
CA ARG A 37 2.45 -20.73 -13.16
C ARG A 37 1.38 -21.81 -13.17
N ASP A 38 1.73 -23.00 -13.66
CA ASP A 38 0.80 -24.12 -13.78
C ASP A 38 0.31 -24.56 -12.38
N PHE A 39 1.18 -24.51 -11.36
CA PHE A 39 0.81 -24.77 -9.97
C PHE A 39 -0.20 -23.76 -9.41
N LEU A 40 0.03 -22.45 -9.63
CA LEU A 40 -0.87 -21.39 -9.16
C LEU A 40 -2.19 -21.39 -9.93
N GLN A 41 -2.16 -21.52 -11.26
CA GLN A 41 -3.37 -21.48 -12.10
C GLN A 41 -4.27 -22.70 -11.88
N SER A 42 -3.69 -23.89 -11.71
CA SER A 42 -4.48 -25.09 -11.38
C SER A 42 -5.08 -25.05 -9.97
N ALA A 43 -4.71 -24.10 -9.10
CA ALA A 43 -5.30 -24.00 -7.77
C ALA A 43 -6.82 -23.78 -7.83
N ALA A 44 -7.33 -23.04 -8.83
CA ALA A 44 -8.76 -22.83 -9.00
C ALA A 44 -9.55 -24.13 -9.27
N ASP A 45 -8.90 -25.15 -9.84
CA ASP A 45 -9.53 -26.44 -10.17
C ASP A 45 -9.69 -27.39 -8.96
N HIS A 46 -9.19 -26.99 -7.79
CA HIS A 46 -9.18 -27.82 -6.59
C HIS A 46 -9.83 -27.09 -5.42
N GLU A 47 -10.79 -27.74 -4.74
CA GLU A 47 -11.42 -27.21 -3.52
C GLU A 47 -10.43 -27.23 -2.34
N GLU A 48 -9.64 -28.30 -2.21
CA GLU A 48 -8.61 -28.41 -1.19
C GLU A 48 -7.30 -27.75 -1.63
N ALA A 49 -6.68 -26.99 -0.74
CA ALA A 49 -5.36 -26.40 -0.99
C ALA A 49 -4.27 -27.49 -1.05
N ARG A 50 -3.40 -27.42 -2.05
CA ARG A 50 -2.32 -28.38 -2.29
C ARG A 50 -0.95 -27.84 -1.91
N GLY A 51 -0.83 -26.53 -1.75
CA GLY A 51 0.42 -25.87 -1.42
C GLY A 51 0.84 -26.08 0.03
N THR A 52 2.14 -25.94 0.28
CA THR A 52 2.69 -25.96 1.62
C THR A 52 2.13 -24.81 2.43
N LEU A 53 1.67 -25.10 3.65
CA LEU A 53 1.21 -24.07 4.58
C LEU A 53 2.41 -23.28 5.12
N VAL A 54 2.49 -22.01 4.76
CA VAL A 54 3.56 -21.10 5.20
C VAL A 54 3.01 -19.94 6.03
N GLU A 55 3.85 -19.34 6.87
CA GLU A 55 3.52 -18.06 7.52
C GLU A 55 3.95 -16.90 6.62
N VAL A 56 3.04 -15.96 6.36
CA VAL A 56 3.34 -14.73 5.62
C VAL A 56 2.81 -13.52 6.38
N ILE A 57 3.41 -12.36 6.14
CA ILE A 57 2.95 -11.09 6.71
C ILE A 57 1.70 -10.66 5.95
N GLY A 58 0.59 -10.41 6.64
CA GLY A 58 -0.64 -9.86 6.06
C GLY A 58 -0.72 -8.33 6.07
N GLN A 59 -1.75 -7.78 5.41
CA GLN A 59 -1.99 -6.33 5.32
C GLN A 59 -2.19 -5.66 6.69
N ARG A 60 -3.00 -6.31 7.55
CA ARG A 60 -3.41 -5.80 8.85
C ARG A 60 -3.01 -6.79 9.95
N PRO A 61 -2.86 -6.33 11.21
CA PRO A 61 -2.70 -7.23 12.33
C PRO A 61 -3.89 -8.22 12.45
N THR A 62 -3.60 -9.42 12.93
CA THR A 62 -4.64 -10.42 13.20
C THR A 62 -5.59 -9.94 14.30
N ARG A 63 -6.83 -10.45 14.32
CA ARG A 63 -7.80 -10.08 15.37
C ARG A 63 -7.25 -10.38 16.76
N ASP A 64 -6.66 -11.55 16.94
CA ASP A 64 -6.05 -11.94 18.23
C ASP A 64 -4.97 -10.95 18.68
N ALA A 65 -4.17 -10.44 17.74
CA ALA A 65 -3.15 -9.45 18.06
C ALA A 65 -3.76 -8.09 18.40
N MET A 66 -4.78 -7.64 17.65
CA MET A 66 -5.54 -6.41 17.97
C MET A 66 -6.23 -6.51 19.34
N ASP A 67 -6.77 -7.67 19.68
CA ASP A 67 -7.39 -7.98 20.97
C ASP A 67 -6.41 -7.96 22.12
N ALA A 68 -5.25 -8.60 21.96
CA ALA A 68 -4.20 -8.58 22.97
C ALA A 68 -3.67 -7.15 23.18
N TRP A 69 -3.50 -6.40 22.09
CA TRP A 69 -3.06 -5.01 22.11
C TRP A 69 -4.07 -4.08 22.78
N ALA A 70 -5.36 -4.15 22.42
CA ALA A 70 -6.37 -3.31 23.06
C ALA A 70 -6.50 -3.59 24.56
N ARG A 71 -6.39 -4.85 24.98
CA ARG A 71 -6.37 -5.20 26.41
C ARG A 71 -5.16 -4.61 27.13
N SER A 72 -3.97 -4.67 26.53
CA SER A 72 -2.77 -4.09 27.17
C SER A 72 -2.82 -2.57 27.25
N LEU A 73 -3.52 -1.91 26.31
CA LEU A 73 -3.79 -0.48 26.37
C LEU A 73 -4.81 -0.11 27.46
N ASP A 74 -5.83 -0.93 27.68
CA ASP A 74 -6.85 -0.75 28.73
C ASP A 74 -6.25 -0.88 30.15
N GLU A 75 -5.16 -1.63 30.28
CA GLU A 75 -4.40 -1.79 31.54
C GLU A 75 -3.48 -0.60 31.86
N LEU A 76 -3.33 0.38 30.94
CA LEU A 76 -2.50 1.54 31.19
C LEU A 76 -3.11 2.47 32.26
N PRO A 77 -2.28 3.13 33.09
CA PRO A 77 -2.78 4.11 34.04
C PRO A 77 -3.52 5.26 33.33
N THR A 78 -4.63 5.72 33.90
CA THR A 78 -5.45 6.82 33.37
C THR A 78 -4.68 8.13 33.13
N HIS A 79 -3.58 8.35 33.87
CA HIS A 79 -2.69 9.50 33.74
C HIS A 79 -1.28 9.10 33.30
N VAL A 80 -1.18 8.30 32.24
CA VAL A 80 0.09 7.92 31.62
C VAL A 80 0.70 9.11 30.86
N ALA A 81 1.99 9.36 31.08
CA ALA A 81 2.71 10.39 30.33
C ALA A 81 2.82 10.00 28.85
N PRO A 82 2.78 10.96 27.90
CA PRO A 82 2.86 10.67 26.47
C PRO A 82 3.99 9.73 26.09
N GLU A 83 5.19 10.01 26.59
CA GLU A 83 6.37 9.20 26.34
C GLU A 83 6.11 7.73 26.69
N ASP A 84 5.45 7.43 27.81
CA ASP A 84 5.22 6.08 28.31
C ASP A 84 4.04 5.37 27.62
N ALA A 85 3.09 6.12 27.05
CA ALA A 85 1.95 5.60 26.32
C ALA A 85 2.27 5.22 24.85
N ILE A 86 3.21 5.93 24.21
CA ILE A 86 3.52 5.71 22.79
C ILE A 86 4.13 4.33 22.54
N GLY A 87 4.98 3.81 23.44
CA GLY A 87 5.58 2.48 23.28
C GLY A 87 4.52 1.37 23.12
N PRO A 88 3.55 1.26 24.06
CA PRO A 88 2.39 0.37 23.94
C PRO A 88 1.55 0.60 22.67
N LEU A 89 1.27 1.85 22.31
CA LEU A 89 0.51 2.20 21.10
C LEU A 89 1.19 1.71 19.82
N LEU A 90 2.53 1.79 19.75
CA LEU A 90 3.31 1.34 18.60
C LEU A 90 3.58 -0.17 18.57
N SER A 91 3.35 -0.88 19.68
CA SER A 91 3.67 -2.32 19.76
C SER A 91 2.91 -3.19 18.74
N ILE A 92 1.73 -2.73 18.30
CA ILE A 92 0.93 -3.42 17.27
C ILE A 92 1.62 -3.42 15.89
N ASP A 93 2.60 -2.54 15.67
CA ASP A 93 3.34 -2.40 14.41
C ASP A 93 4.35 -3.54 14.17
N SER A 94 4.56 -4.43 15.14
CA SER A 94 5.47 -5.55 14.97
C SER A 94 5.02 -6.48 13.83
N PRO A 95 5.89 -6.89 12.88
CA PRO A 95 5.51 -7.80 11.80
C PRO A 95 4.87 -9.11 12.27
N HIS A 96 5.18 -9.55 13.50
CA HIS A 96 4.60 -10.76 14.09
C HIS A 96 3.09 -10.65 14.37
N THR A 97 2.56 -9.44 14.56
CA THR A 97 1.12 -9.22 14.75
C THR A 97 0.36 -9.41 13.43
N HIS A 98 1.04 -9.28 12.30
CA HIS A 98 0.49 -9.42 10.94
C HIS A 98 0.59 -10.85 10.39
N LEU A 99 1.25 -11.77 11.08
CA LEU A 99 1.50 -13.11 10.55
C LEU A 99 0.21 -13.94 10.42
N ARG A 100 -0.05 -14.40 9.20
CA ARG A 100 -1.12 -15.33 8.83
C ARG A 100 -0.56 -16.58 8.16
N ARG A 101 -1.31 -17.69 8.24
CA ARG A 101 -0.94 -18.95 7.59
C ARG A 101 -1.70 -19.08 6.28
N VAL A 102 -0.97 -19.29 5.18
CA VAL A 102 -1.54 -19.35 3.83
C VAL A 102 -0.86 -20.50 3.07
N PRO A 103 -1.64 -21.36 2.39
CA PRO A 103 -1.09 -22.33 1.45
C PRO A 103 -0.42 -21.63 0.26
N THR A 104 0.73 -22.11 -0.20
CA THR A 104 1.51 -21.46 -1.27
C THR A 104 0.74 -21.32 -2.59
N ASP A 105 -0.16 -22.26 -2.92
CA ASP A 105 -1.05 -22.20 -4.08
C ASP A 105 -2.15 -21.13 -3.97
N ARG A 106 -2.32 -20.53 -2.78
CA ARG A 106 -3.32 -19.49 -2.48
C ARG A 106 -2.70 -18.14 -2.10
N LEU A 107 -1.38 -17.98 -2.26
CA LEU A 107 -0.71 -16.72 -1.95
C LEU A 107 -1.17 -15.60 -2.89
N ILE A 108 -1.26 -15.88 -4.19
CA ILE A 108 -1.78 -14.92 -5.17
C ILE A 108 -3.31 -15.07 -5.21
N PRO A 109 -4.08 -14.00 -4.92
CA PRO A 109 -5.54 -14.06 -5.03
C PRO A 109 -6.00 -14.52 -6.42
N SER A 110 -7.01 -15.41 -6.45
CA SER A 110 -7.48 -16.05 -7.68
C SER A 110 -7.89 -15.06 -8.78
N HIS A 111 -8.53 -13.95 -8.43
CA HIS A 111 -8.94 -12.94 -9.41
C HIS A 111 -7.77 -12.27 -10.17
N PHE A 112 -6.54 -12.30 -9.63
CA PHE A 112 -5.36 -11.87 -10.39
C PHE A 112 -4.87 -12.96 -11.35
N LEU A 113 -5.19 -14.22 -11.10
CA LEU A 113 -4.86 -15.34 -11.97
C LEU A 113 -5.86 -15.52 -13.11
N ASP A 114 -7.02 -14.87 -13.03
CA ASP A 114 -8.02 -14.81 -14.12
C ASP A 114 -7.49 -14.01 -15.32
N ASP A 115 -6.58 -13.07 -15.09
CA ASP A 115 -5.79 -12.42 -16.14
C ASP A 115 -4.60 -13.33 -16.52
N PRO A 116 -4.57 -13.92 -17.73
CA PRO A 116 -3.50 -14.83 -18.15
C PRO A 116 -2.13 -14.16 -18.20
N ASP A 117 -2.09 -12.83 -18.34
CA ASP A 117 -0.85 -12.07 -18.49
C ASP A 117 -0.26 -11.62 -17.15
N PHE A 118 -1.06 -11.60 -16.08
CA PHE A 118 -0.65 -11.09 -14.77
C PHE A 118 0.65 -11.74 -14.26
N ILE A 119 0.74 -13.07 -14.28
CA ILE A 119 1.95 -13.81 -13.87
C ILE A 119 2.86 -14.25 -15.03
N SER A 120 2.50 -13.99 -16.28
CA SER A 120 3.23 -14.53 -17.45
C SER A 120 3.92 -13.46 -18.31
N LEU A 121 3.36 -12.26 -18.42
CA LEU A 121 3.82 -11.24 -19.36
C LEU A 121 4.85 -10.30 -18.75
N ASN A 122 6.07 -10.19 -19.26
CA ASN A 122 7.00 -9.17 -18.78
C ASN A 122 6.52 -7.76 -19.19
N LEU A 123 5.98 -6.97 -18.25
CA LEU A 123 5.51 -5.60 -18.49
C LEU A 123 6.65 -4.61 -18.30
N GLY A 124 6.98 -3.79 -19.30
CA GLY A 124 8.04 -2.78 -19.19
C GLY A 124 9.43 -3.32 -18.79
N GLY A 125 9.74 -4.58 -19.13
CA GLY A 125 10.96 -5.27 -18.71
C GLY A 125 10.90 -5.94 -17.33
N TRP A 126 9.75 -5.92 -16.66
CA TRP A 126 9.54 -6.51 -15.34
C TRP A 126 9.02 -7.95 -15.41
N THR A 127 9.84 -8.90 -14.95
CA THR A 127 9.38 -10.24 -14.59
C THR A 127 8.46 -10.15 -13.36
N PRO A 128 7.29 -10.81 -13.36
CA PRO A 128 6.46 -10.89 -12.16
C PRO A 128 7.16 -11.76 -11.11
N ILE A 129 7.52 -11.14 -9.98
CA ILE A 129 8.20 -11.80 -8.87
C ILE A 129 7.37 -11.61 -7.60
N TYR A 130 6.93 -12.70 -6.98
CA TYR A 130 6.45 -12.63 -5.60
C TYR A 130 7.62 -12.31 -4.70
N PHE A 131 7.49 -11.29 -3.87
CA PHE A 131 8.55 -10.83 -2.98
C PHE A 131 8.00 -10.55 -1.58
N GLY A 132 8.49 -11.29 -0.59
CA GLY A 132 7.94 -11.16 0.76
C GLY A 132 8.63 -12.00 1.81
N VAL A 133 8.17 -11.87 3.05
CA VAL A 133 8.63 -12.69 4.18
C VAL A 133 7.83 -13.98 4.22
N VAL A 134 8.54 -15.10 4.25
CA VAL A 134 7.98 -16.45 4.41
C VAL A 134 8.58 -17.10 5.66
N GLY A 135 7.72 -17.61 6.53
CA GLY A 135 8.05 -18.43 7.67
C GLY A 135 7.85 -19.90 7.34
N VAL A 136 8.94 -20.68 7.43
CA VAL A 136 8.93 -22.13 7.22
C VAL A 136 9.35 -22.86 8.50
N GLY A 137 8.76 -24.04 8.74
CA GLY A 137 9.05 -24.87 9.91
C GLY A 137 10.43 -25.55 9.88
N ASP A 138 11.03 -25.72 8.70
CA ASP A 138 12.33 -26.36 8.47
C ASP A 138 13.05 -25.62 7.32
N SER A 139 14.39 -25.52 7.38
CA SER A 139 15.21 -24.89 6.33
C SER A 139 15.13 -25.62 4.98
N ASN A 140 14.79 -26.91 4.97
CA ASN A 140 14.66 -27.70 3.74
C ASN A 140 13.36 -27.43 2.96
N MET A 141 12.50 -26.53 3.46
CA MET A 141 11.25 -26.14 2.82
C MET A 141 11.43 -25.04 1.75
N LEU A 142 12.66 -24.61 1.45
CA LEU A 142 12.95 -23.58 0.46
C LEU A 142 14.06 -24.05 -0.50
N GLY A 143 13.91 -23.74 -1.79
CA GLY A 143 14.87 -24.11 -2.83
C GLY A 143 14.58 -25.49 -3.46
N SER A 144 15.51 -26.02 -4.24
CA SER A 144 15.26 -27.16 -5.17
C SER A 144 14.63 -28.41 -4.57
N ASP A 145 14.79 -28.64 -3.26
CA ASP A 145 14.30 -29.81 -2.53
C ASP A 145 12.96 -29.57 -1.83
N ALA A 146 12.37 -28.37 -2.01
CA ALA A 146 11.11 -28.00 -1.41
C ALA A 146 9.94 -28.83 -1.97
N PRO A 147 8.87 -29.05 -1.19
CA PRO A 147 7.82 -30.02 -1.51
C PRO A 147 6.81 -29.53 -2.57
N ASP A 148 6.78 -28.25 -2.93
CA ASP A 148 5.91 -27.70 -3.96
C ASP A 148 6.65 -26.78 -4.94
N PRO A 149 6.14 -26.61 -6.18
CA PRO A 149 6.81 -25.82 -7.22
C PRO A 149 7.07 -24.36 -6.82
N PHE A 150 6.17 -23.74 -6.05
CA PHE A 150 6.33 -22.35 -5.65
C PHE A 150 7.57 -22.18 -4.75
N LEU A 151 7.72 -23.01 -3.73
CA LEU A 151 8.87 -22.97 -2.83
C LEU A 151 10.14 -23.55 -3.46
N GLN A 152 9.99 -24.43 -4.46
CA GLN A 152 11.12 -24.99 -5.21
C GLN A 152 11.90 -23.89 -5.93
N HIS A 153 11.18 -22.90 -6.47
CA HIS A 153 11.74 -21.74 -7.16
C HIS A 153 12.00 -20.55 -6.23
N ALA A 154 11.82 -20.70 -4.91
CA ALA A 154 12.07 -19.63 -3.97
C ALA A 154 13.56 -19.39 -3.75
N GLU A 155 14.01 -18.18 -4.06
CA GLU A 155 15.34 -17.71 -3.71
C GLU A 155 15.32 -16.98 -2.37
N THR A 156 16.14 -17.45 -1.43
CA THR A 156 16.31 -16.78 -0.15
C THR A 156 17.27 -15.62 -0.27
N LEU A 157 16.78 -14.39 -0.10
CA LEU A 157 17.62 -13.18 -0.15
C LEU A 157 18.25 -12.84 1.20
N THR A 158 17.53 -13.08 2.31
CA THR A 158 18.07 -12.98 3.67
C THR A 158 17.30 -13.88 4.64
N ARG A 159 17.94 -14.26 5.75
CA ARG A 159 17.33 -15.06 6.81
C ARG A 159 17.25 -14.25 8.11
N TYR A 160 16.07 -14.21 8.72
CA TYR A 160 15.82 -13.53 9.99
C TYR A 160 15.93 -14.45 11.22
N GLY A 161 15.94 -15.76 11.00
CA GLY A 161 15.73 -16.69 12.10
C GLY A 161 14.31 -16.53 12.66
N LYS A 162 14.16 -16.45 13.98
CA LYS A 162 12.83 -16.36 14.63
C LYS A 162 12.26 -14.94 14.70
N ASN A 163 13.10 -13.92 14.51
CA ASN A 163 12.73 -12.54 14.74
C ASN A 163 12.83 -11.74 13.44
N ILE A 164 11.68 -11.42 12.85
CA ILE A 164 11.60 -10.60 11.64
C ILE A 164 12.13 -9.19 11.97
N ALA A 165 13.17 -8.76 11.25
CA ALA A 165 13.66 -7.39 11.36
C ALA A 165 12.61 -6.43 10.79
N ALA A 166 12.41 -5.30 11.46
CA ALA A 166 11.38 -4.32 11.10
C ALA A 166 11.96 -2.91 11.06
N PHE A 167 11.45 -2.11 10.14
CA PHE A 167 11.60 -0.66 10.09
C PHE A 167 10.22 -0.05 10.32
N GLY A 168 9.97 0.42 11.55
CA GLY A 168 8.68 0.95 11.98
C GLY A 168 8.73 2.44 12.32
N ALA A 169 7.70 2.91 13.02
CA ALA A 169 7.64 4.27 13.53
C ALA A 169 8.83 4.62 14.44
N GLU A 170 9.24 5.89 14.44
CA GLU A 170 10.14 6.44 15.45
C GLU A 170 9.31 7.01 16.61
N ARG A 171 9.62 6.57 17.83
CA ARG A 171 8.81 6.91 19.03
C ARG A 171 8.76 8.42 19.22
N GLU A 172 9.90 9.08 19.12
CA GLU A 172 10.07 10.51 19.30
C GLU A 172 9.23 11.29 18.28
N HIS A 173 9.28 10.91 17.00
CA HIS A 173 8.46 11.52 15.96
C HIS A 173 6.96 11.37 16.23
N VAL A 174 6.51 10.22 16.76
CA VAL A 174 5.09 10.01 17.09
C VAL A 174 4.68 10.83 18.32
N VAL A 175 5.52 10.89 19.37
CA VAL A 175 5.23 11.68 20.58
C VAL A 175 4.94 13.14 20.24
N GLU A 176 5.71 13.74 19.34
CA GLU A 176 5.59 15.16 18.99
C GLU A 176 4.34 15.49 18.16
N ARG A 177 3.77 14.50 17.46
CA ARG A 177 2.78 14.73 16.40
C ARG A 177 1.41 14.12 16.68
N VAL A 178 1.37 13.03 17.44
CA VAL A 178 0.17 12.18 17.59
C VAL A 178 -1.10 12.94 17.97
N GLN A 179 -1.01 13.91 18.88
CA GLN A 179 -2.20 14.64 19.35
C GLN A 179 -2.69 15.66 18.33
N GLU A 180 -1.78 16.23 17.53
CA GLU A 180 -2.09 17.14 16.43
C GLU A 180 -2.66 16.36 15.24
N GLU A 181 -2.00 15.28 14.83
CA GLU A 181 -2.44 14.44 13.71
C GLU A 181 -3.79 13.75 13.95
N LEU A 182 -4.11 13.42 15.21
CA LEU A 182 -5.39 12.82 15.59
C LEU A 182 -6.39 13.85 16.15
N ASP A 183 -6.01 15.12 16.27
CA ASP A 183 -6.82 16.19 16.89
C ASP A 183 -7.47 15.78 18.22
N ALA A 184 -6.68 15.16 19.11
CA ALA A 184 -7.21 14.53 20.31
C ALA A 184 -6.19 14.36 21.45
N PRO A 185 -6.63 14.37 22.72
CA PRO A 185 -5.79 13.97 23.83
C PRO A 185 -5.51 12.45 23.79
N LEU A 186 -4.34 12.04 24.28
CA LEU A 186 -3.96 10.61 24.31
C LEU A 186 -4.96 9.70 25.01
N THR A 187 -5.64 10.19 26.04
CA THR A 187 -6.70 9.44 26.74
C THR A 187 -7.88 9.12 25.81
N ALA A 188 -8.26 10.04 24.94
CA ALA A 188 -9.29 9.83 23.93
C ALA A 188 -8.82 8.85 22.85
N ILE A 189 -7.55 8.92 22.45
CA ILE A 189 -6.95 8.03 21.45
C ILE A 189 -6.93 6.59 21.97
N ILE A 190 -6.39 6.38 23.17
CA ILE A 190 -6.34 5.06 23.82
C ILE A 190 -7.75 4.53 24.05
N GLY A 191 -8.63 5.33 24.67
CA GLY A 191 -10.01 4.93 24.93
C GLY A 191 -10.81 4.64 23.66
N GLY A 192 -10.51 5.35 22.57
CA GLY A 192 -11.10 5.13 21.25
C GLY A 192 -10.69 3.78 20.66
N ILE A 193 -9.40 3.45 20.68
CA ILE A 193 -8.89 2.14 20.24
C ILE A 193 -9.54 1.00 21.04
N VAL A 194 -9.55 1.13 22.37
CA VAL A 194 -10.16 0.12 23.27
C VAL A 194 -11.65 -0.05 22.97
N ARG A 195 -12.38 1.07 22.80
CA ARG A 195 -13.81 1.03 22.50
C ARG A 195 -14.11 0.41 21.14
N LEU A 196 -13.38 0.79 20.10
CA LEU A 196 -13.57 0.27 18.74
C LEU A 196 -13.32 -1.24 18.69
N ASN A 197 -12.35 -1.74 19.47
CA ASN A 197 -12.16 -3.18 19.58
C ASN A 197 -13.25 -3.85 20.44
N ALA A 198 -13.68 -3.24 21.55
CA ALA A 198 -14.80 -3.75 22.33
C ALA A 198 -16.08 -3.91 21.49
N LEU A 199 -16.35 -2.97 20.57
CA LEU A 199 -17.47 -3.05 19.63
C LEU A 199 -17.42 -4.32 18.76
N ASP A 200 -16.23 -4.75 18.33
CA ASP A 200 -16.08 -5.98 17.54
C ASP A 200 -16.44 -7.22 18.36
N ARG A 201 -16.04 -7.25 19.64
CA ARG A 201 -16.37 -8.36 20.54
C ARG A 201 -17.86 -8.40 20.88
N GLU A 202 -18.46 -7.25 21.14
CA GLU A 202 -19.89 -7.12 21.49
C GLU A 202 -20.81 -7.57 20.35
N THR A 203 -20.42 -7.27 19.12
CA THR A 203 -21.23 -7.56 17.92
C THR A 203 -20.85 -8.86 17.22
N GLY A 204 -19.79 -9.54 17.68
CA GLY A 204 -19.25 -10.73 17.01
C GLY A 204 -18.63 -10.43 15.64
N PHE A 205 -18.15 -9.21 15.42
CA PHE A 205 -17.78 -8.63 14.13
C PHE A 205 -18.94 -8.72 13.11
N ALA A 206 -19.85 -7.74 13.17
CA ALA A 206 -20.98 -7.61 12.25
C ALA A 206 -20.75 -6.41 11.29
N PRO A 207 -19.98 -6.58 10.19
CA PRO A 207 -19.59 -5.48 9.32
C PRO A 207 -20.80 -4.77 8.68
N GLU A 208 -21.91 -5.49 8.47
CA GLU A 208 -23.15 -4.95 7.92
C GLU A 208 -23.78 -3.89 8.82
N GLN A 209 -23.56 -3.98 10.14
CA GLN A 209 -24.03 -3.00 11.13
C GLN A 209 -22.97 -1.93 11.41
N GLN A 210 -21.69 -2.33 11.42
CA GLN A 210 -20.59 -1.48 11.84
C GLN A 210 -20.14 -0.49 10.77
N ILE A 211 -20.13 -0.87 9.48
CA ILE A 211 -19.71 0.04 8.40
C ILE A 211 -20.63 1.27 8.33
N PRO A 212 -21.97 1.13 8.30
CA PRO A 212 -22.88 2.28 8.34
C PRO A 212 -22.67 3.17 9.56
N LEU A 213 -22.46 2.54 10.73
CA LEU A 213 -22.23 3.24 11.99
C LEU A 213 -20.93 4.07 11.95
N LEU A 214 -19.86 3.52 11.38
CA LEU A 214 -18.58 4.22 11.25
C LEU A 214 -18.67 5.36 10.23
N VAL A 215 -19.32 5.15 9.09
CA VAL A 215 -19.55 6.21 8.09
C VAL A 215 -20.34 7.36 8.70
N ALA A 216 -21.44 7.07 9.41
CA ALA A 216 -22.23 8.09 10.11
C ALA A 216 -21.42 8.81 11.20
N ALA A 217 -20.44 8.15 11.81
CA ALA A 217 -19.59 8.75 12.82
C ALA A 217 -18.44 9.60 12.25
N ILE A 218 -17.89 9.22 11.09
CA ILE A 218 -16.89 10.03 10.38
C ILE A 218 -17.52 11.33 9.85
N ASP A 219 -18.80 11.27 9.49
CA ASP A 219 -19.62 12.39 8.98
C ASP A 219 -20.30 13.23 10.09
N ASP A 220 -19.92 13.02 11.36
CA ASP A 220 -20.51 13.69 12.53
C ASP A 220 -22.04 13.54 12.70
N ARG A 221 -22.71 12.70 11.91
CA ARG A 221 -24.15 12.38 12.04
C ARG A 221 -24.45 11.56 13.28
N GLN A 222 -23.49 10.77 13.75
CA GLN A 222 -23.62 9.94 14.95
C GLN A 222 -22.33 9.92 15.78
N SER A 223 -22.39 10.33 17.04
CA SER A 223 -21.19 10.34 17.90
C SER A 223 -20.90 8.96 18.48
N LEU A 224 -19.81 8.34 18.05
CA LEU A 224 -19.17 7.23 18.77
C LEU A 224 -18.26 7.77 19.87
N ARG A 225 -18.35 7.17 21.06
CA ARG A 225 -17.68 7.66 22.26
C ARG A 225 -16.96 6.55 23.00
N THR A 226 -15.87 6.90 23.67
CA THR A 226 -15.16 6.06 24.64
C THR A 226 -16.07 5.69 25.82
N ALA A 227 -15.63 4.76 26.68
CA ALA A 227 -16.36 4.41 27.90
C ALA A 227 -16.63 5.63 28.82
N ASP A 228 -15.70 6.59 28.83
CA ASP A 228 -15.81 7.84 29.59
C ASP A 228 -16.60 8.94 28.86
N GLY A 229 -17.24 8.62 27.73
CA GLY A 229 -18.08 9.55 26.98
C GLY A 229 -17.32 10.55 26.10
N ILE A 230 -16.02 10.37 25.89
CA ILE A 230 -15.21 11.25 25.02
C ILE A 230 -15.45 10.85 23.55
N PRO A 231 -15.70 11.78 22.61
CA PRO A 231 -15.79 11.46 21.19
C PRO A 231 -14.55 10.73 20.68
N ILE A 232 -14.76 9.71 19.84
CA ILE A 232 -13.66 9.02 19.18
C ILE A 232 -13.16 9.88 18.02
N PRO A 233 -11.84 10.18 17.94
CA PRO A 233 -11.28 10.99 16.87
C PRO A 233 -11.53 10.42 15.47
N GLN A 234 -11.80 11.29 14.50
CA GLN A 234 -12.10 10.91 13.11
C GLN A 234 -11.03 9.97 12.50
N PRO A 235 -9.71 10.21 12.65
CA PRO A 235 -8.71 9.28 12.10
C PRO A 235 -8.79 7.85 12.67
N LEU A 236 -9.21 7.68 13.93
CA LEU A 236 -9.43 6.34 14.48
C LEU A 236 -10.68 5.66 13.90
N LEU A 237 -11.73 6.44 13.60
CA LEU A 237 -12.91 5.94 12.91
C LEU A 237 -12.57 5.51 11.48
N CYS A 238 -11.72 6.27 10.78
CA CYS A 238 -11.16 5.92 9.48
C CYS A 238 -10.34 4.62 9.53
N ASP A 239 -9.45 4.45 10.51
CA ASP A 239 -8.70 3.18 10.69
C ASP A 239 -9.63 2.00 10.91
N ALA A 240 -10.65 2.20 11.75
CA ALA A 240 -11.64 1.18 12.07
C ALA A 240 -12.46 0.76 10.84
N LEU A 241 -12.88 1.73 10.02
CA LEU A 241 -13.59 1.48 8.77
C LEU A 241 -12.69 0.69 7.80
N LEU A 242 -11.45 1.14 7.62
CA LEU A 242 -10.46 0.47 6.78
C LEU A 242 -10.22 -0.98 7.21
N ASP A 243 -10.02 -1.23 8.51
CA ASP A 243 -9.78 -2.57 9.06
C ASP A 243 -10.94 -3.53 8.74
N ARG A 244 -12.18 -3.07 8.92
CA ARG A 244 -13.39 -3.88 8.67
C ARG A 244 -13.55 -4.21 7.20
N LEU A 245 -13.36 -3.22 6.32
CA LEU A 245 -13.40 -3.42 4.87
C LEU A 245 -12.33 -4.40 4.41
N VAL A 246 -11.09 -4.29 4.92
CA VAL A 246 -10.01 -5.24 4.61
C VAL A 246 -10.39 -6.65 5.02
N ARG A 247 -10.96 -6.84 6.21
CA ARG A 247 -11.36 -8.18 6.69
C ARG A 247 -12.50 -8.77 5.87
N VAL A 248 -13.46 -7.96 5.43
CA VAL A 248 -14.52 -8.42 4.52
C VAL A 248 -13.93 -8.84 3.18
N GLU A 249 -13.05 -8.03 2.60
CA GLU A 249 -12.41 -8.35 1.32
C GLU A 249 -11.47 -9.57 1.43
N GLN A 250 -10.74 -9.73 2.53
CA GLN A 250 -9.96 -10.94 2.81
C GLN A 250 -10.86 -12.17 2.93
N SER A 251 -11.99 -12.06 3.65
CA SER A 251 -12.97 -13.15 3.74
C SER A 251 -13.50 -13.54 2.36
N ARG A 252 -13.82 -12.55 1.51
CA ARG A 252 -14.24 -12.77 0.11
C ARG A 252 -13.18 -13.53 -0.69
N ARG A 253 -11.91 -13.14 -0.57
CA ARG A 253 -10.79 -13.82 -1.25
C ARG A 253 -10.59 -15.24 -0.74
N ASP A 254 -10.72 -15.47 0.56
CA ASP A 254 -10.55 -16.79 1.16
C ASP A 254 -11.68 -17.76 0.75
N VAL A 255 -12.92 -17.28 0.57
CA VAL A 255 -14.01 -18.12 0.02
C VAL A 255 -13.89 -18.31 -1.49
N ALA A 256 -13.45 -17.29 -2.24
CA ALA A 256 -13.13 -17.43 -3.67
C ALA A 256 -12.04 -18.48 -3.92
N ALA A 257 -11.00 -18.47 -3.10
CA ALA A 257 -9.92 -19.45 -3.13
C ALA A 257 -10.39 -20.89 -2.84
N ARG A 258 -11.59 -21.09 -2.29
CA ARG A 258 -12.19 -22.41 -2.03
C ARG A 258 -13.25 -22.79 -3.06
N GLY A 259 -13.49 -21.96 -4.08
CA GLY A 259 -14.52 -22.19 -5.08
C GLY A 259 -15.96 -21.99 -4.58
N ASP A 260 -16.17 -21.30 -3.45
CA ASP A 260 -17.50 -20.98 -2.93
C ASP A 260 -18.05 -19.72 -3.61
N GLU A 261 -18.48 -19.87 -4.86
CA GLU A 261 -19.02 -18.78 -5.69
C GLU A 261 -20.23 -18.10 -5.04
N ASP A 262 -21.10 -18.86 -4.37
CA ASP A 262 -22.26 -18.32 -3.66
C ASP A 262 -21.85 -17.38 -2.52
N ALA A 263 -20.78 -17.71 -1.78
CA ALA A 263 -20.24 -16.81 -0.75
C ALA A 263 -19.57 -15.58 -1.34
N VAL A 264 -18.85 -15.73 -2.46
CA VAL A 264 -18.25 -14.60 -3.19
C VAL A 264 -19.34 -13.62 -3.62
N GLU A 265 -20.44 -14.12 -4.19
CA GLU A 265 -21.57 -13.30 -4.64
C GLU A 265 -22.24 -12.58 -3.46
N ARG A 266 -22.47 -13.27 -2.33
CA ARG A 266 -23.01 -12.61 -1.12
C ARG A 266 -22.13 -11.46 -0.63
N HIS A 267 -20.80 -11.64 -0.64
CA HIS A 267 -19.87 -10.57 -0.30
C HIS A 267 -19.91 -9.43 -1.32
N ALA A 268 -19.96 -9.74 -2.61
CA ALA A 268 -20.03 -8.75 -3.69
C ALA A 268 -21.31 -7.91 -3.61
N VAL A 269 -22.48 -8.55 -3.43
CA VAL A 269 -23.77 -7.87 -3.22
C VAL A 269 -23.72 -6.95 -2.00
N GLN A 270 -23.10 -7.40 -0.90
CA GLN A 270 -22.98 -6.58 0.30
C GLN A 270 -22.04 -5.37 0.10
N GLN A 271 -20.92 -5.55 -0.60
CA GLN A 271 -20.01 -4.45 -0.97
C GLN A 271 -20.68 -3.46 -1.93
N GLN A 272 -21.41 -3.94 -2.94
CA GLN A 272 -22.21 -3.10 -3.84
C GLN A 272 -23.28 -2.31 -3.09
N LYS A 273 -23.94 -2.92 -2.10
CA LYS A 273 -24.88 -2.22 -1.22
C LYS A 273 -24.19 -1.09 -0.47
N TRP A 274 -23.00 -1.31 0.10
CA TRP A 274 -22.27 -0.24 0.78
C TRP A 274 -21.81 0.87 -0.17
N ALA A 275 -21.36 0.52 -1.37
CA ALA A 275 -21.04 1.48 -2.42
C ALA A 275 -22.27 2.32 -2.81
N ALA A 276 -23.46 1.71 -2.94
CA ALA A 276 -24.67 2.43 -3.32
C ALA A 276 -25.28 3.28 -2.19
N GLU A 277 -25.29 2.77 -0.95
CA GLU A 277 -25.98 3.41 0.18
C GLU A 277 -25.10 4.37 0.97
N TYR A 278 -23.80 4.10 1.03
CA TYR A 278 -22.84 4.85 1.87
C TYR A 278 -21.65 5.38 1.07
N ASP A 279 -21.60 5.10 -0.23
CA ASP A 279 -20.51 5.51 -1.11
C ASP A 279 -19.15 5.05 -0.59
N VAL A 280 -19.07 3.82 -0.08
CA VAL A 280 -17.84 3.23 0.46
C VAL A 280 -17.29 2.20 -0.52
N HIS A 281 -16.05 2.42 -0.95
CA HIS A 281 -15.34 1.53 -1.86
C HIS A 281 -14.00 1.12 -1.26
N ILE A 282 -13.58 -0.12 -1.51
CA ILE A 282 -12.32 -0.68 -1.03
C ILE A 282 -11.51 -1.24 -2.19
N ILE A 283 -10.26 -0.82 -2.29
CA ILE A 283 -9.26 -1.40 -3.18
C ILE A 283 -8.19 -2.02 -2.29
N LEU A 284 -8.19 -3.35 -2.21
CA LEU A 284 -7.15 -4.10 -1.52
C LEU A 284 -6.15 -4.63 -2.55
N LYS A 285 -4.98 -4.03 -2.67
CA LYS A 285 -3.91 -4.61 -3.49
C LYS A 285 -3.38 -5.87 -2.80
N GLY A 286 -3.03 -6.89 -3.58
CA GLY A 286 -2.72 -8.24 -3.09
C GLY A 286 -1.36 -8.37 -2.38
N GLU A 287 -0.85 -9.60 -2.40
CA GLU A 287 0.53 -9.89 -2.01
C GLU A 287 1.52 -9.11 -2.88
N TYR A 288 2.70 -8.76 -2.37
CA TYR A 288 3.59 -7.95 -3.18
C TYR A 288 4.15 -8.75 -4.37
N VAL A 289 3.75 -8.34 -5.57
CA VAL A 289 4.27 -8.85 -6.84
C VAL A 289 5.00 -7.71 -7.54
N ALA A 290 6.33 -7.78 -7.54
CA ALA A 290 7.18 -6.75 -8.12
C ALA A 290 6.84 -6.54 -9.60
N GLY A 291 6.74 -5.27 -10.01
CA GLY A 291 6.33 -4.88 -11.36
C GLY A 291 4.85 -5.14 -11.70
N ARG A 292 4.01 -5.44 -10.71
CA ARG A 292 2.54 -5.59 -10.87
C ARG A 292 1.75 -4.75 -9.91
N HIS A 293 1.88 -5.02 -8.61
CA HIS A 293 1.23 -4.20 -7.60
C HIS A 293 2.04 -4.22 -6.32
N ARG A 294 2.10 -3.07 -5.65
CA ARG A 294 2.54 -2.96 -4.25
C ARG A 294 1.42 -3.30 -3.31
N ARG A 295 1.78 -3.89 -2.18
CA ARG A 295 0.83 -4.19 -1.12
C ARG A 295 0.29 -2.87 -0.53
N SER A 296 -1.01 -2.62 -0.63
CA SER A 296 -1.65 -1.41 -0.12
C SER A 296 -3.16 -1.58 0.02
N THR A 297 -3.77 -0.77 0.85
CA THR A 297 -5.23 -0.67 1.01
C THR A 297 -5.65 0.76 0.76
N ILE A 298 -6.69 0.94 -0.07
CA ILE A 298 -7.28 2.24 -0.36
C ILE A 298 -8.77 2.14 -0.06
N CYS A 299 -9.27 2.99 0.84
CA CYS A 299 -10.70 3.19 1.06
C CYS A 299 -11.10 4.53 0.46
N LEU A 300 -12.09 4.52 -0.41
CA LEU A 300 -12.67 5.72 -1.00
C LEU A 300 -14.04 5.92 -0.35
N VAL A 301 -14.29 7.12 0.18
CA VAL A 301 -15.62 7.52 0.64
C VAL A 301 -15.99 8.87 0.02
N PRO A 302 -16.37 8.92 -1.28
CA PRO A 302 -16.57 10.18 -1.99
C PRO A 302 -17.65 11.07 -1.36
N SER A 303 -18.71 10.48 -0.80
CA SER A 303 -19.75 11.20 -0.04
C SER A 303 -19.23 11.99 1.15
N LEU A 304 -18.08 11.60 1.72
CA LEU A 304 -17.38 12.31 2.79
C LEU A 304 -16.19 13.14 2.29
N GLY A 305 -15.92 13.10 0.98
CA GLY A 305 -14.79 13.80 0.37
C GLY A 305 -13.43 13.22 0.74
N ILE A 306 -13.33 11.96 1.19
CA ILE A 306 -12.07 11.39 1.71
C ILE A 306 -11.58 10.15 0.95
N VAL A 307 -10.26 10.03 0.87
CA VAL A 307 -9.53 8.83 0.46
C VAL A 307 -8.55 8.46 1.57
N ILE A 308 -8.58 7.20 2.02
CA ILE A 308 -7.67 6.69 3.05
C ILE A 308 -6.76 5.66 2.41
N LYS A 309 -5.44 5.91 2.43
CA LYS A 309 -4.44 5.00 1.87
C LYS A 309 -3.53 4.47 2.97
N GLN A 310 -3.43 3.15 3.08
CA GLN A 310 -2.49 2.49 3.98
C GLN A 310 -1.54 1.59 3.18
N PRO A 311 -0.22 1.89 3.15
CA PRO A 311 0.76 0.98 2.61
C PRO A 311 0.78 -0.32 3.43
N GLY A 312 0.96 -1.47 2.78
CA GLY A 312 1.14 -2.72 3.50
C GLY A 312 2.60 -2.95 3.90
N PRO A 313 2.84 -3.82 4.89
CA PRO A 313 4.19 -4.16 5.30
C PRO A 313 4.90 -4.97 4.21
N GLU A 314 6.13 -4.59 3.85
CA GLU A 314 6.94 -5.23 2.81
C GLU A 314 8.44 -5.17 3.15
N PRO A 315 9.29 -6.09 2.68
CA PRO A 315 10.73 -5.99 2.86
C PRO A 315 11.28 -4.72 2.20
N PHE A 316 12.18 -4.00 2.87
CA PHE A 316 12.85 -2.84 2.27
C PHE A 316 13.74 -3.30 1.11
N HIS A 317 13.51 -2.74 -0.06
CA HIS A 317 14.23 -3.09 -1.27
C HIS A 317 14.31 -1.91 -2.24
N ASP A 318 15.33 -1.94 -3.08
CA ASP A 318 15.38 -1.29 -4.38
C ASP A 318 15.20 -2.37 -5.47
N ILE A 319 15.21 -1.98 -6.74
CA ILE A 319 15.17 -2.90 -7.86
C ILE A 319 16.42 -2.76 -8.73
N ASN A 320 17.05 -3.89 -9.02
CA ASN A 320 18.09 -3.98 -10.03
C ASN A 320 17.48 -4.37 -11.39
N LEU A 321 17.51 -3.42 -12.33
CA LEU A 321 16.93 -3.57 -13.66
C LEU A 321 17.81 -4.48 -14.53
N GLY A 322 17.20 -5.42 -15.26
CA GLY A 322 17.91 -6.36 -16.13
C GLY A 322 18.94 -7.23 -15.41
N ALA A 323 18.77 -7.41 -14.09
CA ALA A 323 19.71 -8.14 -13.24
C ALA A 323 19.97 -9.57 -13.72
N ARG A 324 18.97 -10.18 -14.38
CA ARG A 324 19.04 -11.55 -14.90
C ARG A 324 18.46 -11.65 -16.30
N THR A 325 18.62 -12.82 -16.90
CA THR A 325 17.93 -13.18 -18.14
C THR A 325 17.25 -14.54 -18.00
N TYR A 326 16.05 -14.66 -18.56
CA TYR A 326 15.30 -15.92 -18.67
C TYR A 326 14.67 -15.98 -20.06
N ASP A 327 14.87 -17.10 -20.78
CA ASP A 327 14.48 -17.27 -22.18
C ASP A 327 14.87 -16.09 -23.09
N GLY A 328 16.07 -15.54 -22.85
CA GLY A 328 16.61 -14.41 -23.62
C GLY A 328 15.98 -13.05 -23.31
N LYS A 329 15.02 -12.96 -22.38
CA LYS A 329 14.42 -11.70 -21.91
C LYS A 329 15.07 -11.24 -20.60
N PRO A 330 15.32 -9.94 -20.41
CA PRO A 330 15.81 -9.41 -19.14
C PRO A 330 14.76 -9.58 -18.04
N GLU A 331 15.24 -9.81 -16.81
CA GLU A 331 14.42 -9.88 -15.59
C GLU A 331 14.95 -8.89 -14.55
N ASN A 332 14.09 -7.98 -14.11
CA ASN A 332 14.36 -7.10 -12.97
C ASN A 332 14.25 -7.91 -11.66
N TRP A 333 15.11 -7.63 -10.68
CA TRP A 333 15.12 -8.36 -9.40
C TRP A 333 15.20 -7.42 -8.18
N PRO A 334 14.52 -7.76 -7.08
CA PRO A 334 14.62 -6.98 -5.84
C PRO A 334 16.04 -7.08 -5.25
N VAL A 335 16.56 -5.96 -4.79
CA VAL A 335 17.81 -5.85 -4.03
C VAL A 335 17.47 -5.33 -2.64
N LEU A 336 17.85 -6.08 -1.62
CA LEU A 336 17.52 -5.73 -0.24
C LEU A 336 18.24 -4.45 0.20
N GLU A 337 17.48 -3.51 0.73
CA GLU A 337 18.00 -2.39 1.50
C GLU A 337 17.85 -2.66 3.00
N LYS A 338 18.69 -2.05 3.83
CA LYS A 338 18.64 -2.21 5.30
C LYS A 338 18.50 -3.68 5.73
N ASN A 339 19.23 -4.59 5.06
CA ASN A 339 19.17 -6.04 5.25
C ASN A 339 17.75 -6.65 5.09
N GLY A 340 16.94 -6.03 4.24
CA GLY A 340 15.59 -6.44 3.89
C GLY A 340 14.52 -6.12 4.93
N ALA A 341 14.85 -5.40 6.02
CA ALA A 341 13.94 -5.17 7.15
C ALA A 341 12.53 -4.80 6.67
N VAL A 342 11.51 -5.38 7.28
CA VAL A 342 10.13 -5.13 6.88
C VAL A 342 9.75 -3.70 7.22
N VAL A 343 9.52 -2.87 6.21
CA VAL A 343 8.96 -1.54 6.36
C VAL A 343 7.50 -1.71 6.70
N THR A 344 7.11 -1.32 7.91
CA THR A 344 5.71 -1.37 8.36
C THR A 344 4.93 -0.21 7.76
N PRO A 345 3.58 -0.18 7.84
CA PRO A 345 2.80 0.98 7.39
C PRO A 345 3.27 2.28 8.05
N ARG A 346 3.56 2.25 9.35
CA ARG A 346 4.07 3.42 10.08
C ARG A 346 5.50 3.76 9.72
N GLY A 347 6.34 2.75 9.46
CA GLY A 347 7.70 2.94 8.93
C GLY A 347 7.69 3.62 7.56
N ARG A 348 6.71 3.31 6.71
CA ARG A 348 6.53 3.98 5.41
C ARG A 348 6.13 5.44 5.60
N VAL A 349 5.17 5.74 6.47
CA VAL A 349 4.80 7.14 6.79
C VAL A 349 5.99 7.90 7.38
N ARG A 350 6.79 7.26 8.25
CA ARG A 350 8.03 7.84 8.76
C ARG A 350 8.97 8.26 7.62
N ILE A 351 9.25 7.38 6.65
CA ILE A 351 10.11 7.70 5.50
C ILE A 351 9.57 8.91 4.75
N VAL A 352 8.26 8.92 4.46
CA VAL A 352 7.60 10.02 3.75
C VAL A 352 7.77 11.36 4.47
N LEU A 353 7.61 11.36 5.80
CA LEU A 353 7.77 12.56 6.62
C LEU A 353 9.24 13.00 6.74
N GLU A 354 10.17 12.07 6.88
CA GLU A 354 11.61 12.36 6.97
C GLU A 354 12.17 12.91 5.65
N GLU A 355 11.74 12.36 4.52
CA GLU A 355 12.14 12.82 3.18
C GLU A 355 11.44 14.13 2.80
N ASN A 356 10.25 14.39 3.36
CA ASN A 356 9.44 15.58 3.14
C ASN A 356 9.18 15.88 1.64
N VAL A 357 9.16 14.85 0.81
CA VAL A 357 8.95 14.94 -0.65
C VAL A 357 7.47 15.00 -0.99
N VAL A 358 6.69 14.03 -0.51
CA VAL A 358 5.25 13.93 -0.77
C VAL A 358 4.49 15.14 -0.22
N PRO A 359 4.75 15.64 1.01
CA PRO A 359 4.10 16.87 1.49
C PRO A 359 4.35 18.09 0.59
N ARG A 360 5.58 18.24 0.07
CA ARG A 360 5.94 19.33 -0.86
C ARG A 360 5.23 19.21 -2.20
N LEU A 361 5.07 17.99 -2.72
CA LEU A 361 4.30 17.75 -3.94
C LEU A 361 2.83 18.11 -3.74
N HIS A 362 2.20 17.65 -2.67
CA HIS A 362 0.81 17.98 -2.37
C HIS A 362 0.60 19.50 -2.20
N ALA A 363 1.52 20.20 -1.53
CA ALA A 363 1.49 21.66 -1.45
C ALA A 363 1.58 22.32 -2.84
N ALA A 364 2.45 21.83 -3.73
CA ALA A 364 2.62 22.37 -5.09
C ALA A 364 1.34 22.23 -5.93
N PHE A 365 0.60 21.14 -5.73
CA PHE A 365 -0.65 20.85 -6.45
C PHE A 365 -1.91 21.26 -5.68
N ASN A 366 -1.76 21.94 -4.54
CA ASN A 366 -2.86 22.37 -3.67
C ASN A 366 -3.85 21.24 -3.36
N HIS A 367 -3.32 20.06 -3.04
CA HIS A 367 -4.09 18.88 -2.67
C HIS A 367 -3.90 18.61 -1.17
N ASP A 368 -4.98 18.68 -0.39
CA ASP A 368 -4.87 18.46 1.06
C ASP A 368 -4.51 17.01 1.36
N VAL A 369 -3.51 16.85 2.22
CA VAL A 369 -3.03 15.54 2.67
C VAL A 369 -2.71 15.59 4.15
N ARG A 370 -3.24 14.61 4.88
CA ARG A 370 -2.98 14.40 6.29
C ARG A 370 -2.31 13.06 6.49
N PHE A 371 -1.23 13.05 7.25
CA PHE A 371 -0.50 11.84 7.60
C PHE A 371 -0.82 11.47 9.04
N SER A 372 -0.94 10.16 9.32
CA SER A 372 -0.95 9.67 10.68
C SER A 372 0.26 8.77 10.92
N ALA A 373 1.26 9.28 11.63
CA ALA A 373 2.44 8.51 12.03
C ALA A 373 2.08 7.38 13.00
N LEU A 374 1.08 7.60 13.86
CA LEU A 374 0.57 6.56 14.77
C LEU A 374 -0.24 5.48 14.04
N LEU A 375 -1.01 5.79 13.00
CA LEU A 375 -1.89 4.81 12.35
C LEU A 375 -1.28 4.24 11.06
N GLY A 376 -0.23 4.87 10.55
CA GLY A 376 0.50 4.43 9.36
C GLY A 376 -0.33 4.54 8.09
N PHE A 377 -1.21 5.54 7.99
CA PHE A 377 -1.97 5.83 6.78
C PHE A 377 -1.92 7.31 6.41
N ILE A 378 -2.42 7.58 5.21
CA ILE A 378 -2.58 8.89 4.58
C ILE A 378 -4.08 9.12 4.39
N ILE A 379 -4.57 10.30 4.71
CA ILE A 379 -5.91 10.78 4.34
C ILE A 379 -5.72 11.90 3.33
N GLU A 380 -6.39 11.77 2.19
CA GLU A 380 -6.38 12.75 1.10
C GLU A 380 -7.81 13.16 0.78
N ASP A 381 -7.96 14.34 0.18
CA ASP A 381 -9.23 14.73 -0.41
C ASP A 381 -9.57 13.82 -1.60
N HIS A 382 -10.83 13.41 -1.69
CA HIS A 382 -11.36 12.74 -2.85
C HIS A 382 -11.50 13.73 -4.01
N VAL A 383 -10.80 13.45 -5.11
CA VAL A 383 -10.88 14.22 -6.34
C VAL A 383 -11.93 13.57 -7.26
N PRO A 384 -13.04 14.27 -7.59
CA PRO A 384 -14.07 13.71 -8.46
C PRO A 384 -13.64 13.71 -9.94
N GLY A 385 -14.05 12.69 -10.67
CA GLY A 385 -13.84 12.57 -12.12
C GLY A 385 -13.32 11.19 -12.51
N PRO A 386 -13.32 10.87 -13.82
CA PRO A 386 -12.67 9.67 -14.32
C PRO A 386 -11.15 9.79 -14.18
N THR A 387 -10.49 8.64 -14.05
CA THR A 387 -9.05 8.59 -14.29
C THR A 387 -8.73 9.02 -15.72
N LEU A 388 -7.50 9.50 -15.97
CA LEU A 388 -7.06 9.81 -17.32
C LEU A 388 -7.10 8.55 -18.22
N GLN A 389 -6.95 7.37 -17.65
CA GLN A 389 -7.17 6.11 -18.37
C GLN A 389 -8.60 6.00 -18.89
N GLU A 390 -9.58 6.00 -17.99
CA GLU A 390 -11.01 5.86 -18.32
C GLU A 390 -11.49 6.98 -19.26
N TYR A 391 -11.00 8.21 -19.04
CA TYR A 391 -11.36 9.38 -19.83
C TYR A 391 -10.97 9.24 -21.31
N ILE A 392 -9.83 8.61 -21.58
CA ILE A 392 -9.25 8.45 -22.92
C ILE A 392 -9.71 7.15 -23.57
N GLU A 393 -9.84 6.06 -22.82
CA GLU A 393 -10.40 4.80 -23.33
C GLU A 393 -11.85 4.98 -23.81
N ASN A 394 -12.62 5.86 -23.18
CA ASN A 394 -13.96 6.21 -23.64
C ASN A 394 -13.96 6.98 -24.98
N ASP A 395 -12.93 7.79 -25.25
CA ASP A 395 -12.76 8.54 -26.51
C ASP A 395 -11.31 9.00 -26.68
N SER A 396 -10.55 8.28 -27.51
CA SER A 396 -9.11 8.49 -27.67
C SER A 396 -8.76 9.85 -28.28
N SER A 397 -9.70 10.52 -28.96
CA SER A 397 -9.49 11.86 -29.51
C SER A 397 -9.29 12.93 -28.44
N ARG A 398 -9.66 12.62 -27.19
CA ARG A 398 -9.44 13.47 -26.01
C ARG A 398 -7.98 13.55 -25.59
N MET A 399 -7.12 12.63 -26.05
CA MET A 399 -5.68 12.72 -25.82
C MET A 399 -5.07 13.78 -26.74
N THR A 400 -5.17 15.03 -26.28
CA THR A 400 -4.70 16.22 -27.00
C THR A 400 -3.29 16.61 -26.57
N GLU A 401 -2.65 17.44 -27.38
CA GLU A 401 -1.35 18.02 -27.04
C GLU A 401 -1.39 18.80 -25.70
N ASP A 402 -2.46 19.57 -25.46
CA ASP A 402 -2.61 20.33 -24.21
C ASP A 402 -2.75 19.43 -22.98
N LEU A 403 -3.49 18.33 -23.10
CA LEU A 403 -3.64 17.37 -22.01
C LEU A 403 -2.31 16.66 -21.72
N TYR A 404 -1.57 16.25 -22.76
CA TYR A 404 -0.26 15.61 -22.57
C TYR A 404 0.79 16.59 -22.02
N ARG A 405 0.74 17.87 -22.41
CA ARG A 405 1.60 18.91 -21.81
C ARG A 405 1.41 19.02 -20.30
N ARG A 406 0.19 18.84 -19.78
CA ARG A 406 -0.06 18.85 -18.34
C ARG A 406 0.64 17.69 -17.63
N VAL A 407 0.66 16.49 -18.23
CA VAL A 407 1.43 15.34 -17.72
C VAL A 407 2.92 15.69 -17.64
N LEU A 408 3.49 16.27 -18.70
CA LEU A 408 4.90 16.71 -18.71
C LEU A 408 5.17 17.84 -17.71
N THR A 409 4.23 18.77 -17.53
CA THR A 409 4.33 19.81 -16.49
C THR A 409 4.42 19.18 -15.11
N THR A 410 3.61 18.15 -14.80
CA THR A 410 3.68 17.44 -13.52
C THR A 410 5.08 16.84 -13.27
N GLN A 411 5.67 16.15 -14.25
CA GLN A 411 7.05 15.65 -14.15
C GLN A 411 8.06 16.78 -13.89
N HIS A 412 7.91 17.91 -14.57
CA HIS A 412 8.81 19.04 -14.38
C HIS A 412 8.64 19.73 -13.02
N VAL A 413 7.44 19.72 -12.43
CA VAL A 413 7.23 20.18 -11.04
C VAL A 413 7.98 19.26 -10.08
N CYS A 414 7.91 17.93 -10.27
CA CYS A 414 8.71 16.99 -9.47
C CYS A 414 10.20 17.32 -9.56
N GLU A 415 10.73 17.51 -10.77
CA GLU A 415 12.15 17.88 -10.96
C GLU A 415 12.52 19.20 -10.28
N ALA A 416 11.68 20.24 -10.41
CA ALA A 416 11.93 21.55 -9.80
C ALA A 416 11.95 21.47 -8.27
N LEU A 417 11.15 20.57 -7.68
CA LEU A 417 11.16 20.30 -6.24
C LEU A 417 12.30 19.37 -5.80
N GLY A 418 13.09 18.85 -6.73
CA GLY A 418 14.16 17.89 -6.44
C GLY A 418 13.62 16.50 -6.10
N VAL A 419 12.58 16.06 -6.83
CA VAL A 419 11.86 14.81 -6.63
C VAL A 419 11.93 13.95 -7.89
N ASN A 420 12.15 12.65 -7.70
CA ASN A 420 11.99 11.64 -8.73
C ASN A 420 10.72 10.83 -8.46
N ASN A 421 9.77 10.83 -9.40
CA ASN A 421 8.65 9.89 -9.39
C ASN A 421 8.85 8.88 -10.54
N PRO A 422 9.11 7.59 -10.25
CA PRO A 422 9.27 6.59 -11.29
C PRO A 422 7.94 5.96 -11.75
N ASP A 423 6.82 6.24 -11.08
CA ASP A 423 5.54 5.54 -11.28
C ASP A 423 4.54 6.36 -12.12
N TRP A 424 4.88 6.57 -13.39
CA TRP A 424 4.01 7.26 -14.35
C TRP A 424 3.00 6.30 -14.96
N HIS A 425 1.72 6.48 -14.62
CA HIS A 425 0.61 5.63 -15.08
C HIS A 425 -0.66 6.47 -15.32
N SER A 426 -1.43 6.17 -16.36
CA SER A 426 -2.68 6.87 -16.73
C SER A 426 -3.71 6.87 -15.59
N ALA A 427 -3.89 5.75 -14.91
CA ALA A 427 -4.72 5.63 -13.71
C ALA A 427 -4.29 6.51 -12.51
N ASN A 428 -3.05 7.03 -12.46
CA ASN A 428 -2.57 7.89 -11.36
C ASN A 428 -3.00 9.35 -11.51
N PHE A 429 -3.76 9.68 -12.56
CA PHE A 429 -4.31 11.01 -12.77
C PHE A 429 -5.83 10.98 -12.84
N ILE A 430 -6.46 12.00 -12.25
CA ILE A 430 -7.90 12.26 -12.40
C ILE A 430 -8.10 13.49 -13.28
N VAL A 431 -9.03 13.39 -14.23
CA VAL A 431 -9.43 14.48 -15.12
C VAL A 431 -10.67 15.15 -14.55
N ASN A 432 -10.59 16.45 -14.33
CA ASN A 432 -11.80 17.24 -14.10
C ASN A 432 -12.45 17.50 -15.47
N GLU A 433 -13.57 16.83 -15.77
CA GLU A 433 -14.25 16.95 -17.07
C GLU A 433 -14.83 18.36 -17.31
N GLU A 434 -15.07 19.16 -16.27
CA GLU A 434 -15.59 20.52 -16.41
C GLU A 434 -14.49 21.52 -16.82
N THR A 435 -13.28 21.37 -16.26
CA THR A 435 -12.17 22.32 -16.50
C THR A 435 -11.11 21.80 -17.46
N GLY A 436 -11.08 20.48 -17.70
CA GLY A 436 -9.98 19.80 -18.41
C GLY A 436 -8.67 19.79 -17.62
N ASP A 437 -8.70 20.11 -16.32
CA ASP A 437 -7.53 20.03 -15.46
C ASP A 437 -7.21 18.59 -15.09
N LEU A 438 -5.94 18.38 -14.74
CA LEU A 438 -5.38 17.08 -14.41
C LEU A 438 -4.81 17.13 -13.00
N MET A 439 -5.24 16.22 -12.14
CA MET A 439 -4.70 16.04 -10.79
C MET A 439 -3.95 14.72 -10.71
N HIS A 440 -2.69 14.74 -10.28
CA HIS A 440 -1.95 13.52 -9.99
C HIS A 440 -2.22 13.08 -8.55
N ILE A 441 -2.77 11.89 -8.38
CA ILE A 441 -3.36 11.42 -7.13
C ILE A 441 -2.55 10.33 -6.41
N ASP A 442 -1.43 9.82 -6.96
CA ASP A 442 -0.64 8.77 -6.30
C ASP A 442 0.86 9.05 -6.29
N TRP A 443 1.37 9.60 -5.18
CA TRP A 443 2.79 9.88 -4.99
C TRP A 443 3.55 8.74 -4.26
N GLY A 444 2.98 7.54 -4.16
CA GLY A 444 3.52 6.44 -3.35
C GLY A 444 4.92 5.93 -3.74
N ALA A 445 5.42 6.29 -4.93
CA ALA A 445 6.76 5.98 -5.40
C ALA A 445 7.72 7.19 -5.44
N ALA A 446 7.23 8.39 -5.11
CA ALA A 446 8.04 9.60 -5.11
C ALA A 446 9.17 9.52 -4.08
N ARG A 447 10.37 9.93 -4.49
CA ARG A 447 11.58 9.91 -3.65
C ARG A 447 12.46 11.14 -3.91
N PRO A 448 13.33 11.52 -2.95
CA PRO A 448 14.31 12.58 -3.18
C PRO A 448 15.15 12.28 -4.42
N LEU A 449 15.31 13.28 -5.30
CA LEU A 449 16.21 13.20 -6.44
C LEU A 449 17.64 13.50 -5.96
N PRO A 450 18.57 12.52 -5.98
CA PRO A 450 19.95 12.71 -5.54
C PRO A 450 20.62 13.85 -6.31
N GLU A 451 21.49 14.63 -5.66
CA GLU A 451 22.18 15.75 -6.31
C GLU A 451 23.02 15.29 -7.53
N GLY A 452 23.62 14.10 -7.44
CA GLY A 452 24.39 13.50 -8.53
C GLY A 452 23.57 13.21 -9.80
N ASP A 453 22.26 13.01 -9.66
CA ASP A 453 21.35 12.64 -10.76
C ASP A 453 20.65 13.88 -11.36
N ARG A 454 21.06 15.09 -10.97
CA ARG A 454 20.48 16.36 -11.44
C ARG A 454 21.20 16.91 -12.68
N THR A 455 21.83 16.03 -13.46
CA THR A 455 22.45 16.43 -14.73
C THR A 455 21.39 16.64 -15.81
N GLU A 456 21.76 17.37 -16.87
CA GLU A 456 20.88 17.56 -18.04
C GLU A 456 20.57 16.23 -18.74
N ALA A 457 21.57 15.33 -18.84
CA ALA A 457 21.40 14.01 -19.44
C ALA A 457 20.42 13.13 -18.64
N ASP A 458 20.52 13.11 -17.30
CA ASP A 458 19.61 12.33 -16.46
C ASP A 458 18.19 12.91 -16.47
N ARG A 459 18.08 14.24 -16.57
CA ARG A 459 16.79 14.92 -16.75
C ARG A 459 16.14 14.50 -18.06
N ASP A 460 16.88 14.53 -19.17
CA ASP A 460 16.36 14.09 -20.46
C ASP A 460 15.95 12.61 -20.41
N GLN A 461 16.73 11.76 -19.76
CA GLN A 461 16.36 10.35 -19.54
C GLN A 461 15.05 10.20 -18.74
N ARG A 462 14.84 11.00 -17.68
CA ARG A 462 13.59 10.94 -16.91
C ARG A 462 12.39 11.48 -17.68
N ILE A 463 12.57 12.50 -18.52
CA ILE A 463 11.52 12.94 -19.43
C ILE A 463 11.15 11.80 -20.38
N GLU A 464 12.13 11.11 -20.97
CA GLU A 464 11.88 9.94 -21.80
C GLU A 464 11.23 8.78 -21.04
N GLN A 465 11.46 8.64 -19.73
CA GLN A 465 10.72 7.66 -18.92
C GLN A 465 9.21 7.97 -18.86
N VAL A 466 8.82 9.25 -18.90
CA VAL A 466 7.40 9.65 -18.98
C VAL A 466 6.78 9.20 -20.30
N ARG A 467 7.55 8.96 -21.37
CA ARG A 467 7.01 8.36 -22.61
C ARG A 467 6.37 6.99 -22.34
N ASN A 468 6.90 6.22 -21.40
CA ASN A 468 6.37 4.88 -21.07
C ASN A 468 4.96 4.92 -20.47
N PHE A 469 4.49 6.10 -20.02
CA PHE A 469 3.11 6.38 -19.68
C PHE A 469 2.13 5.87 -20.77
N ALA A 470 2.52 5.92 -22.05
CA ALA A 470 1.75 5.44 -23.18
C ALA A 470 1.27 3.98 -23.03
N TYR A 471 2.09 3.11 -22.43
CA TYR A 471 1.77 1.68 -22.32
C TYR A 471 0.78 1.36 -21.20
N SER A 472 0.45 2.34 -20.35
CA SER A 472 -0.53 2.17 -19.28
C SER A 472 -1.99 2.18 -19.76
N PHE A 473 -2.24 2.50 -21.03
CA PHE A 473 -3.59 2.44 -21.63
C PHE A 473 -3.99 1.05 -22.13
N HIS A 474 -3.05 0.11 -22.21
CA HIS A 474 -3.29 -1.25 -22.74
C HIS A 474 -3.93 -1.29 -24.15
N ASP A 475 -3.77 -0.21 -24.93
CA ASP A 475 -4.26 -0.06 -26.30
C ASP A 475 -3.12 0.49 -27.17
N ASP A 476 -2.75 -0.27 -28.22
CA ASP A 476 -1.61 0.05 -29.07
C ASP A 476 -1.78 1.38 -29.83
N ALA A 477 -3.01 1.72 -30.24
CA ALA A 477 -3.28 2.93 -31.01
C ALA A 477 -3.21 4.18 -30.10
N ILE A 478 -3.74 4.09 -28.89
CA ILE A 478 -3.59 5.16 -27.88
C ILE A 478 -2.12 5.30 -27.50
N ALA A 479 -1.40 4.18 -27.33
CA ALA A 479 0.02 4.20 -27.00
C ALA A 479 0.84 4.91 -28.10
N GLU A 480 0.60 4.60 -29.38
CA GLU A 480 1.24 5.28 -30.52
C GLU A 480 0.94 6.78 -30.52
N GLN A 481 -0.33 7.17 -30.35
CA GLN A 481 -0.73 8.58 -30.27
C GLN A 481 -0.01 9.34 -29.15
N VAL A 482 0.11 8.74 -27.96
CA VAL A 482 0.80 9.37 -26.82
C VAL A 482 2.30 9.51 -27.09
N GLN A 483 2.92 8.52 -27.73
CA GLN A 483 4.33 8.58 -28.10
C GLN A 483 4.60 9.65 -29.15
N ASP A 484 3.74 9.78 -30.15
CA ASP A 484 3.83 10.83 -31.16
C ASP A 484 3.70 12.23 -30.53
N LEU A 485 2.76 12.40 -29.58
CA LEU A 485 2.64 13.65 -28.82
C LEU A 485 3.88 13.93 -27.98
N HIS A 486 4.46 12.90 -27.35
CA HIS A 486 5.70 13.03 -26.60
C HIS A 486 6.82 13.56 -27.49
N GLU A 487 7.10 12.87 -28.60
CA GLU A 487 8.16 13.26 -29.53
C GLU A 487 7.93 14.66 -30.11
N LYS A 488 6.68 14.99 -30.48
CA LYS A 488 6.31 16.33 -30.98
C LYS A 488 6.59 17.43 -29.96
N ILE A 489 6.30 17.22 -28.68
CA ILE A 489 6.47 18.22 -27.65
C ILE A 489 7.94 18.31 -27.21
N THR A 490 8.61 17.18 -26.97
CA THR A 490 9.99 17.16 -26.44
C THR A 490 11.03 17.57 -27.48
N SER A 491 10.76 17.37 -28.77
CA SER A 491 11.62 17.86 -29.86
C SER A 491 11.52 19.37 -30.13
N ALA A 492 10.54 20.07 -29.53
CA ALA A 492 10.29 21.49 -29.71
C ALA A 492 10.79 22.33 -28.52
N PRO A 493 11.94 23.04 -28.63
CA PRO A 493 12.57 23.72 -27.48
C PRO A 493 11.69 24.79 -26.82
N GLU A 494 10.87 25.49 -27.60
CA GLU A 494 9.92 26.48 -27.11
C GLU A 494 8.80 25.86 -26.26
N HIS A 495 8.34 24.67 -26.63
CA HIS A 495 7.34 23.93 -25.87
C HIS A 495 7.90 23.52 -24.52
N MET A 496 9.10 22.92 -24.51
CA MET A 496 9.77 22.50 -23.29
C MET A 496 10.13 23.69 -22.38
N ARG A 497 10.51 24.83 -22.94
CA ARG A 497 10.74 26.05 -22.15
C ARG A 497 9.46 26.53 -21.45
N SER A 498 8.33 26.53 -22.15
CA SER A 498 7.03 26.92 -21.58
C SER A 498 6.59 25.97 -20.45
N ILE A 499 6.77 24.66 -20.64
CA ILE A 499 6.45 23.64 -19.65
C ILE A 499 7.32 23.82 -18.39
N ARG A 500 8.64 23.99 -18.56
CA ARG A 500 9.57 24.22 -17.44
C ARG A 500 9.23 25.49 -16.66
N GLN A 501 8.94 26.61 -17.35
CA GLN A 501 8.55 27.85 -16.69
C GLN A 501 7.26 27.69 -15.87
N SER A 502 6.28 26.96 -16.41
CA SER A 502 5.02 26.69 -15.71
C SER A 502 5.26 25.84 -14.46
N ALA A 503 6.12 24.83 -14.57
CA ALA A 503 6.50 23.98 -13.46
C ALA A 503 7.28 24.73 -12.36
N GLU A 504 8.23 25.59 -12.73
CA GLU A 504 8.99 26.43 -11.79
C GLU A 504 8.06 27.38 -11.03
N ASN A 505 7.06 27.96 -11.71
CA ASN A 505 6.07 28.84 -11.07
C ASN A 505 5.21 28.10 -10.05
N LEU A 506 4.82 26.84 -10.34
CA LEU A 506 4.08 26.01 -9.40
C LEU A 506 4.94 25.61 -8.20
N ALA A 507 6.17 25.17 -8.46
CA ALA A 507 7.11 24.76 -7.42
C ALA A 507 7.53 25.92 -6.49
N ALA A 508 7.55 27.15 -6.99
CA ALA A 508 7.90 28.35 -6.20
C ALA A 508 6.85 28.73 -5.13
N ASN A 509 5.66 28.12 -5.16
CA ASN A 509 4.59 28.37 -4.18
C ASN A 509 4.66 27.44 -2.95
N VAL A 510 5.67 26.57 -2.89
CA VAL A 510 5.94 25.61 -1.80
C VAL A 510 7.16 26.06 -1.00
#